data_AF-A0A536R573-F1
#
_entry.id   AF-A0A536R573-F1
#
_cell.length_a   1.000
_cell.length_b   1.000
_cell.length_c   1.000
_cell.angle_alpha   90.00
_cell.angle_beta   90.00
_cell.angle_gamma   90.00
#
_symmetry.space_group_name_H-M   'P 1'
#
loop_
_entity.id
_entity.type
_entity.pdbx_description
1 polymer ?
#
loop_
_entity_poly.entity_id
_entity_poly.type
_entity_poly.pdbx_seq_one_letter_code
_entity_poly.pdbx_strand_id
1 'polypeptide(L)'
;MERLDLAVLGGGVAGLTAAYLLRDQDLEVFDSAGHVGGRTRSLQQSDGIWLNTGAQYVSTDRVKVVELADKVGARLLRDDNLEEYWRGLYPRDPDSRSEIESCIERITAEQMDRRPPTLPELDDLAFDQWLGDVSPDTHRFFDRWCQIMNSGSSVEISLYGALWLWGDQRSTPWSDQPVPRHDRGDCVFDGGTNEFTKALARGIGGRVSLRSRVESVRPRDGGYAIEVDEDEGIRHVWARRVVSALPAPVAADVIAELPGWKSAALRAVRYGRFMTTNIVVSPRDARPSHYPLTAARADVAYNLDAFIIKTPGNFDESGGCFHNIVGDPTARVIWDDPDHTIKTGTLRELFRQHPEYRDRVVRVEVQRWPHGMPLYSVGRMKTFDQLAEPVGGIHFCGDYSWASNMEGAALSGERAALQAQRAPA
;
A
#
# COMPACT_ATOMS: atom_id res chain seq x y z
N MET A 1 -27.26 23.10 -0.88
CA MET A 1 -26.54 21.94 -1.43
C MET A 1 -25.56 22.50 -2.43
N GLU A 2 -24.29 22.44 -2.09
CA GLU A 2 -23.20 22.87 -2.96
C GLU A 2 -23.14 22.00 -4.22
N ARG A 3 -22.68 22.56 -5.34
CA ARG A 3 -22.64 21.86 -6.62
C ARG A 3 -21.21 21.87 -7.16
N LEU A 4 -20.72 20.69 -7.50
CA LEU A 4 -19.39 20.49 -8.07
C LEU A 4 -19.51 19.85 -9.46
N ASP A 5 -18.51 20.09 -10.32
CA ASP A 5 -18.36 19.31 -11.55
C ASP A 5 -17.91 17.87 -11.24
N LEU A 6 -17.13 17.71 -10.17
CA LEU A 6 -16.56 16.43 -9.77
C LEU A 6 -16.35 16.35 -8.25
N ALA A 7 -16.81 15.26 -7.63
CA ALA A 7 -16.36 14.87 -6.30
C ALA A 7 -15.34 13.73 -6.38
N VAL A 8 -14.25 13.84 -5.63
CA VAL A 8 -13.26 12.76 -5.48
C VAL A 8 -13.35 12.20 -4.07
N LEU A 9 -13.62 10.91 -3.95
CA LEU A 9 -13.82 10.25 -2.66
C LEU A 9 -12.54 9.50 -2.29
N GLY A 10 -11.79 10.01 -1.31
CA GLY A 10 -10.50 9.49 -0.85
C GLY A 10 -9.32 10.32 -1.32
N GLY A 11 -8.57 10.89 -0.37
CA GLY A 11 -7.36 11.68 -0.55
C GLY A 11 -6.07 10.86 -0.55
N GLY A 12 -6.13 9.59 -0.97
CA GLY A 12 -4.95 8.75 -1.22
C GLY A 12 -4.26 9.08 -2.55
N VAL A 13 -3.19 8.35 -2.89
CA VAL A 13 -2.43 8.54 -4.15
C VAL A 13 -3.35 8.52 -5.38
N ALA A 14 -4.26 7.56 -5.49
CA ALA A 14 -5.14 7.44 -6.64
C ALA A 14 -6.10 8.65 -6.78
N GLY A 15 -6.79 9.02 -5.71
CA GLY A 15 -7.71 10.16 -5.71
C GLY A 15 -7.00 11.49 -5.94
N LEU A 16 -5.87 11.72 -5.29
CA LEU A 16 -5.07 12.94 -5.48
C LEU A 16 -4.46 13.01 -6.89
N THR A 17 -4.07 11.88 -7.49
CA THR A 17 -3.62 11.85 -8.88
C THR A 17 -4.77 12.22 -9.82
N ALA A 18 -5.95 11.63 -9.64
CA ALA A 18 -7.13 11.96 -10.44
C ALA A 18 -7.52 13.43 -10.30
N ALA A 19 -7.59 13.95 -9.06
CA ALA A 19 -7.88 15.34 -8.77
C ALA A 19 -6.83 16.28 -9.39
N TYR A 20 -5.54 15.93 -9.31
CA TYR A 20 -4.46 16.71 -9.92
C TYR A 20 -4.60 16.80 -11.44
N LEU A 21 -4.95 15.71 -12.11
CA LEU A 21 -5.13 15.70 -13.57
C LEU A 21 -6.44 16.38 -14.01
N LEU A 22 -7.41 16.52 -13.11
CA LEU A 22 -8.70 17.19 -13.35
C LEU A 22 -8.78 18.59 -12.73
N ARG A 23 -7.65 19.13 -12.23
CA ARG A 23 -7.60 20.35 -11.40
C ARG A 23 -8.18 21.61 -12.05
N ASP A 24 -8.35 21.63 -13.36
CA ASP A 24 -8.98 22.75 -14.07
C ASP A 24 -10.51 22.73 -13.99
N GLN A 25 -11.11 21.68 -13.40
CA GLN A 25 -12.54 21.56 -13.13
C GLN A 25 -12.88 22.02 -11.72
N ASP A 26 -14.15 22.31 -11.48
CA ASP A 26 -14.69 22.55 -10.14
C ASP A 26 -14.81 21.23 -9.38
N LEU A 27 -13.85 20.95 -8.49
CA LEU A 27 -13.75 19.70 -7.78
C LEU A 27 -13.39 19.88 -6.31
N GLU A 28 -13.76 18.89 -5.52
CA GLU A 28 -13.37 18.75 -4.13
C GLU A 28 -12.99 17.30 -3.83
N VAL A 29 -11.94 17.11 -3.04
CA VAL A 29 -11.51 15.80 -2.54
C VAL A 29 -11.98 15.65 -1.09
N PHE A 30 -12.71 14.58 -0.78
CA PHE A 30 -13.17 14.28 0.58
C PHE A 30 -12.37 13.11 1.16
N ASP A 31 -11.78 13.28 2.34
CA ASP A 31 -11.10 12.22 3.08
C ASP A 31 -11.55 12.19 4.55
N SER A 32 -11.87 10.99 5.02
CA SER A 32 -12.23 10.74 6.42
C SER A 32 -11.08 11.02 7.41
N ALA A 33 -9.83 10.93 6.96
CA ALA A 33 -8.67 11.14 7.81
C ALA A 33 -8.40 12.63 8.03
N GLY A 34 -7.75 12.96 9.16
CA GLY A 34 -7.22 14.30 9.42
C GLY A 34 -5.93 14.63 8.64
N HIS A 35 -5.62 13.87 7.59
CA HIS A 35 -4.43 14.07 6.75
C HIS A 35 -4.67 13.51 5.34
N VAL A 36 -3.90 14.02 4.36
CA VAL A 36 -3.87 13.46 3.01
C VAL A 36 -2.91 12.29 2.88
N GLY A 37 -3.03 11.55 1.79
CA GLY A 37 -2.07 10.56 1.31
C GLY A 37 -2.43 9.11 1.63
N GLY A 38 -3.43 8.87 2.49
CA GLY A 38 -3.79 7.53 2.92
C GLY A 38 -2.57 6.73 3.38
N ARG A 39 -2.32 5.59 2.74
CA ARG A 39 -1.20 4.68 3.04
C ARG A 39 0.19 5.20 2.63
N THR A 40 0.33 6.45 2.20
CA THR A 40 1.65 7.11 2.05
C THR A 40 2.00 7.99 3.25
N ARG A 41 1.33 7.83 4.39
CA ARG A 41 1.52 8.70 5.56
C ARG A 41 2.93 8.60 6.15
N SER A 42 3.51 9.76 6.44
CA SER A 42 4.80 9.92 7.09
C SER A 42 4.65 10.84 8.31
N LEU A 43 5.37 10.52 9.38
CA LEU A 43 5.50 11.37 10.58
C LEU A 43 6.86 12.03 10.54
N GLN A 44 6.92 13.35 10.62
CA GLN A 44 8.19 14.09 10.69
C GLN A 44 8.53 14.42 12.14
N GLN A 45 9.80 14.29 12.51
CA GLN A 45 10.32 14.60 13.83
C GLN A 45 10.97 15.98 13.88
N SER A 46 11.12 16.49 15.09
CA SER A 46 11.80 17.76 15.36
C SER A 46 13.27 17.78 14.99
N ASP A 47 13.91 16.61 14.95
CA ASP A 47 15.31 16.42 14.54
C ASP A 47 15.46 16.20 13.02
N GLY A 48 14.36 16.25 12.27
CA GLY A 48 14.34 16.05 10.82
C GLY A 48 14.16 14.60 10.39
N ILE A 49 14.22 13.61 11.28
CA ILE A 49 13.97 12.20 10.93
C ILE A 49 12.49 12.04 10.55
N TRP A 50 12.19 11.31 9.47
CA TRP A 50 10.82 10.97 9.10
C TRP A 50 10.56 9.47 9.22
N LEU A 51 9.32 9.12 9.53
CA LEU A 51 8.85 7.74 9.69
C LEU A 51 7.71 7.50 8.70
N ASN A 52 7.96 6.74 7.65
CA ASN A 52 6.92 6.25 6.77
C ASN A 52 6.13 5.18 7.51
N THR A 53 4.83 5.41 7.68
CA THR A 53 3.92 4.49 8.39
C THR A 53 3.17 3.56 7.44
N GLY A 54 3.41 3.69 6.14
CA GLY A 54 2.82 2.90 5.07
C GLY A 54 3.83 2.59 3.96
N ALA A 55 3.60 3.09 2.74
CA ALA A 55 4.54 2.98 1.62
C ALA A 55 5.91 3.56 1.98
N GLN A 56 6.97 2.85 1.58
CA GLN A 56 8.34 3.10 2.06
C GLN A 56 9.25 3.70 0.99
N TYR A 57 9.23 3.17 -0.23
CA TYR A 57 10.20 3.45 -1.28
C TYR A 57 9.55 3.57 -2.66
N VAL A 58 10.33 4.08 -3.62
CA VAL A 58 10.02 4.23 -5.03
C VAL A 58 11.11 3.48 -5.81
N SER A 59 10.79 2.28 -6.30
CA SER A 59 11.69 1.47 -7.12
C SER A 59 11.73 1.94 -8.56
N THR A 60 12.74 1.51 -9.32
CA THR A 60 12.95 1.93 -10.72
C THR A 60 11.75 1.77 -11.66
N ASP A 61 10.81 0.87 -11.36
CA ASP A 61 9.58 0.59 -12.12
C ASP A 61 8.39 1.51 -11.76
N ARG A 62 8.61 2.56 -10.94
CA ARG A 62 7.58 3.51 -10.48
C ARG A 62 7.58 4.81 -11.29
N VAL A 63 7.48 4.67 -12.60
CA VAL A 63 7.67 5.78 -13.56
C VAL A 63 6.61 6.87 -13.40
N LYS A 64 5.32 6.53 -13.25
CA LYS A 64 4.26 7.52 -13.05
C LYS A 64 4.44 8.28 -11.75
N VAL A 65 4.86 7.60 -10.67
CA VAL A 65 5.14 8.27 -9.39
C VAL A 65 6.26 9.28 -9.54
N VAL A 66 7.37 8.93 -10.21
CA VAL A 66 8.48 9.87 -10.47
C VAL A 66 8.06 11.02 -11.37
N GLU A 67 7.31 10.75 -12.44
CA GLU A 67 6.77 11.78 -13.33
C GLU A 67 5.90 12.80 -12.57
N LEU A 68 4.99 12.31 -11.73
CA LEU A 68 4.12 13.17 -10.93
C LEU A 68 4.91 13.92 -9.87
N ALA A 69 5.89 13.27 -9.21
CA ALA A 69 6.78 13.89 -8.24
C ALA A 69 7.52 15.08 -8.85
N ASP A 70 8.12 14.91 -10.04
CA ASP A 70 8.80 15.97 -10.77
C ASP A 70 7.83 17.12 -11.10
N LYS A 71 6.60 16.81 -11.54
CA LYS A 71 5.57 17.81 -11.86
C LYS A 71 5.15 18.67 -10.66
N VAL A 72 5.14 18.10 -9.45
CA VAL A 72 4.72 18.80 -8.23
C VAL A 72 5.88 19.26 -7.35
N GLY A 73 7.13 19.05 -7.80
CA GLY A 73 8.34 19.40 -7.06
C GLY A 73 8.57 18.59 -5.79
N ALA A 74 8.06 17.35 -5.71
CA ALA A 74 8.34 16.45 -4.60
C ALA A 74 9.72 15.81 -4.79
N ARG A 75 10.66 16.13 -3.89
CA ARG A 75 12.06 15.72 -4.03
C ARG A 75 12.25 14.23 -3.69
N LEU A 76 12.96 13.52 -4.56
CA LEU A 76 13.41 12.15 -4.36
C LEU A 76 14.88 12.12 -3.95
N LEU A 77 15.21 11.26 -2.99
CA LEU A 77 16.54 10.92 -2.55
C LEU A 77 16.84 9.50 -3.01
N ARG A 78 18.00 9.27 -3.62
CA ARG A 78 18.47 7.93 -3.94
C ARG A 78 18.70 7.14 -2.65
N ASP A 79 18.28 5.89 -2.65
CA ASP A 79 18.44 4.96 -1.54
C ASP A 79 18.98 3.61 -2.07
N ASP A 80 20.22 3.30 -1.72
CA ASP A 80 20.89 2.07 -2.13
C ASP A 80 20.64 0.89 -1.14
N ASN A 81 19.81 1.08 -0.11
CA ASN A 81 19.55 0.04 0.90
C ASN A 81 18.62 -1.08 0.43
N LEU A 82 17.86 -0.88 -0.67
CA LEU A 82 16.84 -1.86 -1.11
C LEU A 82 17.45 -3.20 -1.56
N GLU A 83 18.67 -3.20 -2.10
CA GLU A 83 19.32 -4.44 -2.54
C GLU A 83 19.69 -5.34 -1.35
N GLU A 84 20.25 -4.76 -0.27
CA GLU A 84 20.57 -5.48 0.96
C GLU A 84 19.33 -6.10 1.58
N TYR A 85 18.22 -5.38 1.54
CA TYR A 85 16.91 -5.83 1.98
C TYR A 85 16.47 -7.13 1.28
N TRP A 86 16.50 -7.18 -0.06
CA TRP A 86 16.09 -8.38 -0.81
C TRP A 86 17.02 -9.57 -0.58
N ARG A 87 18.33 -9.33 -0.42
CA ARG A 87 19.30 -10.38 -0.08
C ARG A 87 19.04 -10.99 1.29
N GLY A 88 18.54 -10.20 2.24
CA GLY A 88 18.20 -10.62 3.60
C GLY A 88 17.07 -11.67 3.68
N LEU A 89 16.30 -11.87 2.61
CA LEU A 89 15.24 -12.89 2.58
C LEU A 89 15.77 -14.31 2.46
N TYR A 90 16.89 -14.52 1.78
CA TYR A 90 17.40 -15.86 1.50
C TYR A 90 17.95 -16.51 2.79
N PRO A 91 17.62 -17.78 3.06
CA PRO A 91 18.22 -18.52 4.18
C PRO A 91 19.73 -18.61 4.00
N ARG A 92 20.49 -18.87 5.08
CA ARG A 92 21.96 -19.03 4.99
C ARG A 92 22.37 -20.41 4.50
N ASP A 93 21.52 -21.40 4.71
CA ASP A 93 21.74 -22.79 4.35
C ASP A 93 21.75 -22.99 2.81
N PRO A 94 22.82 -23.56 2.22
CA PRO A 94 22.93 -23.73 0.77
C PRO A 94 21.87 -24.64 0.15
N ASP A 95 21.47 -25.72 0.84
CA ASP A 95 20.49 -26.67 0.32
C ASP A 95 19.11 -26.02 0.21
N SER A 96 18.72 -25.28 1.25
CA SER A 96 17.51 -24.46 1.24
C SER A 96 17.51 -23.41 0.11
N ARG A 97 18.66 -22.78 -0.18
CA ARG A 97 18.78 -21.84 -1.31
C ARG A 97 18.56 -22.52 -2.65
N SER A 98 19.16 -23.69 -2.84
CA SER A 98 19.02 -24.47 -4.07
C SER A 98 17.57 -24.89 -4.32
N GLU A 99 16.84 -25.31 -3.27
CA GLU A 99 15.41 -25.62 -3.38
C GLU A 99 14.56 -24.39 -3.73
N ILE A 100 14.86 -23.24 -3.11
CA ILE A 100 14.20 -21.96 -3.43
C ILE A 100 14.46 -21.57 -4.90
N GLU A 101 15.69 -21.69 -5.39
CA GLU A 101 16.05 -21.41 -6.79
C GLU A 101 15.27 -22.32 -7.76
N SER A 102 15.16 -23.61 -7.45
CA SER A 102 14.33 -24.55 -8.23
C SER A 102 12.85 -24.15 -8.24
N CYS A 103 12.30 -23.69 -7.12
CA CYS A 103 10.94 -23.18 -7.07
C CYS A 103 10.77 -21.89 -7.90
N ILE A 104 11.77 -21.00 -7.89
CA ILE A 104 11.78 -19.78 -8.70
C ILE A 104 11.78 -20.11 -10.20
N GLU A 105 12.55 -21.11 -10.63
CA GLU A 105 12.52 -21.58 -12.02
C GLU A 105 11.14 -22.10 -12.41
N ARG A 106 10.48 -22.88 -11.53
CA ARG A 106 9.10 -23.35 -11.73
C ARG A 106 8.11 -22.19 -11.84
N ILE A 107 8.19 -21.19 -10.96
CA ILE A 107 7.31 -20.01 -10.98
C ILE A 107 7.51 -19.22 -12.27
N THR A 108 8.77 -19.04 -12.69
CA THR A 108 9.11 -18.33 -13.92
C THR A 108 8.58 -19.08 -15.15
N ALA A 109 8.68 -20.41 -15.18
CA ALA A 109 8.10 -21.23 -16.23
C ALA A 109 6.57 -21.14 -16.25
N GLU A 110 5.92 -21.18 -15.09
CA GLU A 110 4.46 -21.03 -14.96
C GLU A 110 3.97 -19.66 -15.43
N GLN A 111 4.73 -18.58 -15.16
CA GLN A 111 4.43 -17.23 -15.63
C GLN A 111 4.48 -17.11 -17.17
N MET A 112 5.19 -18.02 -17.85
CA MET A 112 5.24 -18.08 -19.32
C MET A 112 4.07 -18.84 -19.94
N ASP A 113 3.34 -19.64 -19.16
CA ASP A 113 2.17 -20.39 -19.64
C ASP A 113 0.89 -19.53 -19.57
N ARG A 114 0.63 -18.81 -20.66
CA ARG A 114 -0.52 -17.89 -20.78
C ARG A 114 -1.82 -18.67 -20.97
N ARG A 115 -2.72 -18.59 -20.00
CA ARG A 115 -4.06 -19.21 -20.05
C ARG A 115 -5.10 -18.35 -19.32
N PRO A 116 -6.42 -18.51 -19.51
CA PRO A 116 -7.40 -17.59 -18.91
C PRO A 116 -7.26 -17.45 -17.37
N PRO A 117 -7.28 -16.22 -16.81
CA PRO A 117 -7.02 -15.98 -15.38
C PRO A 117 -8.10 -16.54 -14.47
N THR A 118 -9.26 -16.84 -15.03
CA THR A 118 -10.41 -17.37 -14.30
C THR A 118 -10.38 -18.89 -14.15
N LEU A 119 -9.38 -19.59 -14.71
CA LEU A 119 -9.26 -21.03 -14.59
C LEU A 119 -9.06 -21.44 -13.12
N PRO A 120 -9.75 -22.49 -12.63
CA PRO A 120 -9.63 -22.92 -11.24
C PRO A 120 -8.20 -23.25 -10.82
N GLU A 121 -7.39 -23.84 -11.71
CA GLU A 121 -5.98 -24.15 -11.42
C GLU A 121 -5.09 -22.91 -11.22
N LEU A 122 -5.58 -21.69 -11.50
CA LEU A 122 -4.87 -20.44 -11.30
C LEU A 122 -5.46 -19.63 -10.14
N ASP A 123 -6.75 -19.35 -10.18
CA ASP A 123 -7.35 -18.43 -9.21
C ASP A 123 -8.00 -19.15 -8.03
N ASP A 124 -8.47 -20.39 -8.20
CA ASP A 124 -9.06 -21.18 -7.09
C ASP A 124 -8.00 -22.03 -6.34
N LEU A 125 -6.75 -22.01 -6.79
CA LEU A 125 -5.63 -22.72 -6.19
C LEU A 125 -4.79 -21.75 -5.36
N ALA A 126 -4.58 -22.05 -4.07
CA ALA A 126 -3.65 -21.27 -3.26
C ALA A 126 -2.21 -21.48 -3.74
N PHE A 127 -1.38 -20.44 -3.68
CA PHE A 127 0.03 -20.52 -4.08
C PHE A 127 0.79 -21.59 -3.30
N ASP A 128 0.51 -21.70 -2.01
CA ASP A 128 1.08 -22.75 -1.14
C ASP A 128 0.75 -24.17 -1.63
N GLN A 129 -0.49 -24.40 -2.03
CA GLN A 129 -0.93 -25.70 -2.57
C GLN A 129 -0.23 -26.02 -3.89
N TRP A 130 0.06 -25.02 -4.71
CA TRP A 130 0.81 -25.19 -5.95
C TRP A 130 2.31 -25.44 -5.72
N LEU A 131 2.91 -24.79 -4.72
CA LEU A 131 4.32 -25.05 -4.34
C LEU A 131 4.53 -26.53 -4.05
N GLY A 132 3.60 -27.15 -3.33
CA GLY A 132 3.59 -28.57 -3.00
C GLY A 132 4.41 -28.87 -1.76
N ASP A 133 4.98 -30.08 -1.71
CA ASP A 133 5.85 -30.49 -0.61
C ASP A 133 7.24 -29.87 -0.80
N VAL A 134 7.56 -28.88 0.04
CA VAL A 134 8.85 -28.16 0.08
C VAL A 134 9.35 -28.10 1.52
N SER A 135 10.64 -27.86 1.73
CA SER A 135 11.18 -27.74 3.08
C SER A 135 10.52 -26.60 3.88
N PRO A 136 10.53 -26.66 5.23
CA PRO A 136 10.03 -25.58 6.07
C PRO A 136 10.71 -24.22 5.83
N ASP A 137 11.99 -24.22 5.42
CA ASP A 137 12.72 -22.99 5.09
C ASP A 137 12.22 -22.38 3.77
N THR A 138 12.00 -23.21 2.74
CA THR A 138 11.43 -22.77 1.46
C THR A 138 9.99 -22.27 1.62
N HIS A 139 9.16 -22.98 2.39
CA HIS A 139 7.82 -22.50 2.74
C HIS A 139 7.88 -21.14 3.45
N ARG A 140 8.75 -20.98 4.46
CA ARG A 140 8.93 -19.69 5.16
C ARG A 140 9.39 -18.58 4.22
N PHE A 141 10.25 -18.88 3.25
CA PHE A 141 10.72 -17.90 2.27
C PHE A 141 9.56 -17.35 1.42
N PHE A 142 8.76 -18.24 0.82
CA PHE A 142 7.65 -17.83 -0.04
C PHE A 142 6.50 -17.20 0.73
N ASP A 143 6.18 -17.68 1.93
CA ASP A 143 5.18 -17.03 2.78
C ASP A 143 5.63 -15.62 3.18
N ARG A 144 6.90 -15.44 3.57
CA ARG A 144 7.48 -14.12 3.87
C ARG A 144 7.43 -13.19 2.66
N TRP A 145 7.74 -13.70 1.47
CA TRP A 145 7.65 -12.94 0.23
C TRP A 145 6.21 -12.49 -0.06
N CYS A 146 5.22 -13.37 0.13
CA CYS A 146 3.80 -13.02 0.03
C CYS A 146 3.40 -11.91 1.02
N GLN A 147 3.86 -11.99 2.27
CA GLN A 147 3.58 -11.00 3.31
C GLN A 147 4.20 -9.63 2.97
N ILE A 148 5.40 -9.62 2.40
CA ILE A 148 6.06 -8.40 1.95
C ILE A 148 5.32 -7.76 0.77
N MET A 149 4.97 -8.58 -0.23
CA MET A 149 4.52 -8.07 -1.53
C MET A 149 3.03 -7.74 -1.56
N ASN A 150 2.22 -8.38 -0.71
CA ASN A 150 0.77 -8.20 -0.70
C ASN A 150 0.15 -8.25 0.71
N SER A 151 0.97 -8.25 1.77
CA SER A 151 0.52 -8.38 3.16
C SER A 151 -0.21 -9.68 3.50
N GLY A 152 -0.30 -10.67 2.60
CA GLY A 152 -1.01 -11.94 2.83
C GLY A 152 -0.07 -13.15 2.96
N SER A 153 -0.63 -14.30 3.38
CA SER A 153 0.11 -15.57 3.43
C SER A 153 0.04 -16.34 2.12
N SER A 154 1.03 -17.21 1.85
CA SER A 154 1.03 -18.11 0.67
C SER A 154 -0.23 -19.00 0.61
N VAL A 155 -0.85 -19.31 1.75
CA VAL A 155 -2.08 -20.12 1.82
C VAL A 155 -3.35 -19.33 1.47
N GLU A 156 -3.29 -18.01 1.48
CA GLU A 156 -4.43 -17.14 1.16
C GLU A 156 -4.37 -16.56 -0.25
N ILE A 157 -3.16 -16.37 -0.79
CA ILE A 157 -2.92 -15.81 -2.12
C ILE A 157 -3.14 -16.89 -3.19
N SER A 158 -3.87 -16.57 -4.27
CA SER A 158 -4.04 -17.49 -5.40
C SER A 158 -2.75 -17.66 -6.20
N LEU A 159 -2.58 -18.77 -6.91
CA LEU A 159 -1.45 -18.94 -7.83
C LEU A 159 -1.39 -17.78 -8.83
N TYR A 160 -2.53 -17.37 -9.40
CA TYR A 160 -2.57 -16.20 -10.28
C TYR A 160 -2.04 -14.93 -9.60
N GLY A 161 -2.48 -14.68 -8.35
CA GLY A 161 -2.00 -13.58 -7.53
C GLY A 161 -0.49 -13.63 -7.31
N ALA A 162 0.06 -14.80 -6.99
CA ALA A 162 1.49 -14.99 -6.81
C ALA A 162 2.26 -14.77 -8.13
N LEU A 163 1.80 -15.31 -9.26
CA LEU A 163 2.41 -15.05 -10.56
C LEU A 163 2.42 -13.56 -10.91
N TRP A 164 1.43 -12.80 -10.46
CA TRP A 164 1.40 -11.35 -10.68
C TRP A 164 2.37 -10.60 -9.76
N LEU A 165 2.52 -11.02 -8.50
CA LEU A 165 3.51 -10.45 -7.59
C LEU A 165 4.95 -10.78 -8.01
N TRP A 166 5.15 -11.88 -8.75
CA TRP A 166 6.46 -12.37 -9.15
C TRP A 166 7.09 -11.54 -10.28
N GLY A 167 8.37 -11.21 -10.11
CA GLY A 167 9.14 -10.43 -11.07
C GLY A 167 8.75 -8.95 -11.08
N ASP A 168 8.83 -8.32 -12.25
CA ASP A 168 8.47 -6.92 -12.40
C ASP A 168 6.96 -6.73 -12.18
N GLN A 169 6.58 -5.70 -11.43
CA GLN A 169 5.18 -5.45 -11.12
C GLN A 169 4.44 -4.88 -12.34
N ARG A 170 3.81 -5.79 -13.07
CA ARG A 170 3.07 -5.55 -14.32
C ARG A 170 1.59 -5.23 -14.06
N SER A 171 0.84 -4.96 -15.12
CA SER A 171 -0.63 -4.92 -15.11
C SER A 171 -1.29 -6.30 -15.19
N THR A 172 -0.51 -7.34 -15.50
CA THR A 172 -0.92 -8.75 -15.57
C THR A 172 0.35 -9.62 -15.51
N PRO A 173 0.32 -10.82 -14.92
CA PRO A 173 1.46 -11.73 -14.90
C PRO A 173 2.03 -12.02 -16.29
N TRP A 174 1.19 -12.01 -17.32
CA TRP A 174 1.56 -12.45 -18.66
C TRP A 174 2.10 -11.37 -19.58
N SER A 175 2.16 -10.11 -19.17
CA SER A 175 2.65 -9.05 -20.07
C SER A 175 4.09 -9.32 -20.50
N ASP A 176 4.36 -9.40 -21.81
CA ASP A 176 5.72 -9.45 -22.37
C ASP A 176 6.33 -8.06 -22.57
N GLN A 177 5.53 -7.02 -22.40
CA GLN A 177 6.02 -5.66 -22.56
C GLN A 177 7.04 -5.38 -21.46
N PRO A 178 8.24 -4.87 -21.82
CA PRO A 178 9.21 -4.43 -20.83
C PRO A 178 8.57 -3.43 -19.88
N VAL A 179 8.74 -3.62 -18.57
CA VAL A 179 8.26 -2.66 -17.59
C VAL A 179 9.14 -1.40 -17.70
N PRO A 180 8.56 -0.22 -17.98
CA PRO A 180 9.31 1.02 -18.08
C PRO A 180 10.07 1.31 -16.78
N ARG A 181 11.27 1.87 -16.89
CA ARG A 181 12.10 2.24 -15.75
C ARG A 181 12.62 3.67 -15.86
N HIS A 182 12.67 4.36 -14.73
CA HIS A 182 13.36 5.65 -14.63
C HIS A 182 14.84 5.45 -14.24
N ASP A 183 15.66 6.48 -14.45
CA ASP A 183 17.12 6.44 -14.30
C ASP A 183 17.63 6.89 -12.92
N ARG A 184 16.73 7.26 -12.01
CA ARG A 184 17.08 7.73 -10.64
C ARG A 184 17.68 6.66 -9.71
N GLY A 185 17.58 5.38 -10.07
CA GLY A 185 17.78 4.26 -9.14
C GLY A 185 16.63 4.15 -8.13
N ASP A 186 16.76 3.27 -7.14
CA ASP A 186 15.78 3.18 -6.07
C ASP A 186 15.84 4.44 -5.19
N CYS A 187 14.67 4.92 -4.77
CA CYS A 187 14.52 6.21 -4.12
C CYS A 187 13.56 6.17 -2.93
N VAL A 188 13.65 7.19 -2.08
CA VAL A 188 12.62 7.59 -1.12
C VAL A 188 12.29 9.07 -1.32
N PHE A 189 11.16 9.54 -0.79
CA PHE A 189 10.86 10.97 -0.78
C PHE A 189 11.58 11.67 0.38
N ASP A 190 12.18 12.83 0.10
CA ASP A 190 12.74 13.73 1.12
C ASP A 190 11.61 14.21 2.05
N GLY A 191 11.73 13.98 3.35
CA GLY A 191 10.66 14.22 4.33
C GLY A 191 9.59 13.11 4.42
N GLY A 192 9.74 12.02 3.65
CA GLY A 192 8.87 10.85 3.68
C GLY A 192 7.84 10.79 2.55
N THR A 193 7.29 9.59 2.32
CA THR A 193 6.36 9.31 1.20
C THR A 193 5.12 10.20 1.17
N ASN A 194 4.74 10.84 2.29
CA ASN A 194 3.61 11.75 2.33
C ASN A 194 3.88 13.09 1.66
N GLU A 195 5.14 13.51 1.49
CA GLU A 195 5.45 14.77 0.82
C GLU A 195 4.99 14.78 -0.64
N PHE A 196 5.02 13.63 -1.30
CA PHE A 196 4.44 13.43 -2.63
C PHE A 196 2.94 13.77 -2.66
N THR A 197 2.16 13.19 -1.75
CA THR A 197 0.71 13.37 -1.72
C THR A 197 0.31 14.75 -1.20
N LYS A 198 1.07 15.33 -0.25
CA LYS A 198 0.91 16.74 0.12
C LYS A 198 1.20 17.67 -1.06
N ALA A 199 2.20 17.38 -1.88
CA ALA A 199 2.52 18.17 -3.06
C ALA A 199 1.42 18.10 -4.13
N LEU A 200 0.83 16.91 -4.38
CA LEU A 200 -0.37 16.78 -5.22
C LEU A 200 -1.56 17.59 -4.66
N ALA A 201 -1.81 17.52 -3.35
CA ALA A 201 -2.88 18.28 -2.69
C ALA A 201 -2.68 19.81 -2.82
N ARG A 202 -1.44 20.30 -2.69
CA ARG A 202 -1.10 21.71 -2.99
C ARG A 202 -1.32 22.03 -4.46
N GLY A 203 -0.97 21.11 -5.37
CA GLY A 203 -1.13 21.26 -6.82
C GLY A 203 -2.59 21.39 -7.28
N ILE A 204 -3.56 20.90 -6.51
CA ILE A 204 -4.99 21.13 -6.76
C ILE A 204 -5.54 22.40 -6.08
N GLY A 205 -4.69 23.24 -5.50
CA GLY A 205 -5.09 24.46 -4.80
C GLY A 205 -5.62 24.23 -3.38
N GLY A 206 -5.32 23.08 -2.78
CA GLY A 206 -5.76 22.75 -1.41
C GLY A 206 -7.26 22.44 -1.30
N ARG A 207 -7.94 22.12 -2.41
CA ARG A 207 -9.36 21.71 -2.45
C ARG A 207 -9.57 20.29 -1.90
N VAL A 208 -9.17 20.10 -0.65
CA VAL A 208 -9.27 18.84 0.08
C VAL A 208 -9.94 19.10 1.42
N SER A 209 -11.07 18.44 1.64
CA SER A 209 -11.79 18.43 2.90
C SER A 209 -11.40 17.17 3.67
N LEU A 210 -10.68 17.39 4.78
CA LEU A 210 -10.22 16.37 5.71
C LEU A 210 -11.24 16.19 6.82
N ARG A 211 -11.16 15.07 7.55
CA ARG A 211 -12.17 14.71 8.58
C ARG A 211 -13.60 14.75 8.01
N SER A 212 -13.72 14.39 6.74
CA SER A 212 -14.92 14.49 5.91
C SER A 212 -15.26 13.11 5.38
N ARG A 213 -16.01 12.33 6.15
CA ARG A 213 -16.33 10.93 5.82
C ARG A 213 -17.55 10.89 4.90
N VAL A 214 -17.38 10.39 3.68
CA VAL A 214 -18.51 10.21 2.76
C VAL A 214 -19.35 9.02 3.23
N GLU A 215 -20.61 9.29 3.59
CA GLU A 215 -21.55 8.29 4.11
C GLU A 215 -22.40 7.66 3.01
N SER A 216 -22.84 8.46 2.05
CA SER A 216 -23.66 7.97 0.97
C SER A 216 -23.44 8.73 -0.33
N VAL A 217 -23.51 8.01 -1.45
CA VAL A 217 -23.51 8.56 -2.81
C VAL A 217 -24.70 7.97 -3.56
N ARG A 218 -25.63 8.82 -3.98
CA ARG A 218 -26.89 8.38 -4.61
C ARG A 218 -27.16 9.14 -5.91
N PRO A 219 -27.65 8.49 -6.97
CA PRO A 219 -28.09 9.19 -8.17
C PRO A 219 -29.17 10.24 -7.84
N ARG A 220 -29.00 11.47 -8.32
CA ARG A 220 -29.97 12.55 -8.12
C ARG A 220 -29.81 13.64 -9.18
N ASP A 221 -30.93 14.05 -9.78
CA ASP A 221 -31.00 15.23 -10.67
C ASP A 221 -29.93 15.23 -11.79
N GLY A 222 -29.68 14.06 -12.40
CA GLY A 222 -28.68 13.89 -13.47
C GLY A 222 -27.22 13.85 -13.00
N GLY A 223 -26.97 13.81 -11.70
CA GLY A 223 -25.66 13.62 -11.08
C GLY A 223 -25.78 12.80 -9.80
N TYR A 224 -25.05 13.18 -8.76
CA TYR A 224 -24.96 12.42 -7.52
C TYR A 224 -25.11 13.33 -6.30
N ALA A 225 -26.04 12.99 -5.42
CA ALA A 225 -26.10 13.54 -4.07
C ALA A 225 -25.13 12.78 -3.17
N ILE A 226 -24.34 13.54 -2.40
CA ILE A 226 -23.28 13.04 -1.54
C ILE A 226 -23.53 13.57 -0.13
N GLU A 227 -23.59 12.66 0.83
CA GLU A 227 -23.65 13.00 2.26
C GLU A 227 -22.27 12.82 2.87
N VAL A 228 -21.78 13.87 3.52
CA VAL A 228 -20.44 13.91 4.12
C VAL A 228 -20.59 14.22 5.60
N ASP A 229 -20.15 13.30 6.46
CA ASP A 229 -20.08 13.44 7.90
C ASP A 229 -18.78 14.15 8.28
N GLU A 230 -18.92 15.38 8.78
CA GLU A 230 -17.86 16.27 9.21
C GLU A 230 -18.01 16.56 10.72
N ASP A 231 -16.99 17.14 11.37
CA ASP A 231 -17.03 17.44 12.81
C ASP A 231 -18.21 18.37 13.21
N GLU A 232 -18.65 19.24 12.29
CA GLU A 232 -19.73 20.19 12.49
C GLU A 232 -21.12 19.62 12.12
N GLY A 233 -21.18 18.40 11.59
CA GLY A 233 -22.40 17.70 11.21
C GLY A 233 -22.38 17.19 9.76
N ILE A 234 -23.57 16.87 9.24
CA ILE A 234 -23.72 16.34 7.87
C ILE A 234 -23.77 17.48 6.85
N ARG A 235 -22.79 17.50 5.94
CA ARG A 235 -22.77 18.36 4.74
C ARG A 235 -23.37 17.61 3.55
N HIS A 236 -24.22 18.31 2.80
CA HIS A 236 -24.85 17.78 1.58
C HIS A 236 -24.26 18.46 0.34
N VAL A 237 -23.62 17.64 -0.51
CA VAL A 237 -22.98 18.06 -1.76
C VAL A 237 -23.69 17.39 -2.93
N TRP A 238 -23.76 18.06 -4.07
CA TRP A 238 -24.14 17.46 -5.34
C TRP A 238 -22.94 17.53 -6.30
N ALA A 239 -22.65 16.45 -6.99
CA ALA A 239 -21.61 16.42 -8.01
C ALA A 239 -22.13 15.83 -9.32
N ARG A 240 -21.72 16.41 -10.45
CA ARG A 240 -22.09 15.88 -11.77
C ARG A 240 -21.48 14.51 -12.03
N ARG A 241 -20.22 14.31 -11.63
CA ARG A 241 -19.50 13.03 -11.70
C ARG A 241 -18.79 12.75 -10.37
N VAL A 242 -18.41 11.49 -10.17
CA VAL A 242 -17.69 11.03 -8.99
C VAL A 242 -16.47 10.23 -9.42
N VAL A 243 -15.31 10.49 -8.82
CA VAL A 243 -14.18 9.54 -8.82
C VAL A 243 -14.13 8.88 -7.44
N SER A 244 -14.37 7.57 -7.39
CA SER A 244 -14.21 6.79 -6.17
C SER A 244 -12.78 6.25 -6.10
N ALA A 245 -12.02 6.76 -5.12
CA ALA A 245 -10.70 6.27 -4.71
C ALA A 245 -10.72 5.61 -3.32
N LEU A 246 -11.92 5.31 -2.81
CA LEU A 246 -12.16 4.61 -1.56
C LEU A 246 -11.66 3.15 -1.64
N PRO A 247 -11.28 2.50 -0.53
CA PRO A 247 -11.10 1.06 -0.51
C PRO A 247 -12.32 0.35 -1.07
N ALA A 248 -12.12 -0.70 -1.87
CA ALA A 248 -13.20 -1.39 -2.58
C ALA A 248 -14.43 -1.77 -1.71
N PRO A 249 -14.30 -2.39 -0.52
CA PRO A 249 -15.45 -2.71 0.30
C PRO A 249 -16.19 -1.45 0.80
N VAL A 250 -15.46 -0.37 1.11
CA VAL A 250 -16.06 0.92 1.51
C VAL A 250 -16.85 1.53 0.36
N ALA A 251 -16.31 1.50 -0.86
CA ALA A 251 -17.03 1.96 -2.05
C ALA A 251 -18.34 1.17 -2.27
N ALA A 252 -18.34 -0.13 -2.01
CA ALA A 252 -19.53 -0.98 -2.16
C ALA A 252 -20.62 -0.68 -1.12
N ASP A 253 -20.26 -0.13 0.04
CA ASP A 253 -21.19 0.22 1.11
C ASP A 253 -21.72 1.66 0.97
N VAL A 254 -20.87 2.59 0.55
CA VAL A 254 -21.19 4.03 0.44
C VAL A 254 -21.96 4.37 -0.84
N ILE A 255 -21.66 3.70 -1.95
CA ILE A 255 -22.26 4.01 -3.26
C ILE A 255 -23.53 3.18 -3.45
N ALA A 256 -24.67 3.85 -3.50
CA ALA A 256 -25.95 3.21 -3.69
C ALA A 256 -26.18 2.77 -5.14
N GLU A 257 -27.11 1.83 -5.33
CA GLU A 257 -27.62 1.42 -6.66
C GLU A 257 -26.55 0.90 -7.63
N LEU A 258 -25.44 0.38 -7.10
CA LEU A 258 -24.44 -0.30 -7.93
C LEU A 258 -25.07 -1.55 -8.58
N PRO A 259 -24.81 -1.80 -9.88
CA PRO A 259 -25.15 -3.07 -10.51
C PRO A 259 -24.57 -4.25 -9.72
N GLY A 260 -25.29 -5.38 -9.70
CA GLY A 260 -24.91 -6.56 -8.91
C GLY A 260 -23.49 -7.04 -9.19
N TRP A 261 -23.04 -7.01 -10.45
CA TRP A 261 -21.68 -7.38 -10.85
C TRP A 261 -20.61 -6.47 -10.22
N LYS A 262 -20.86 -5.14 -10.15
CA LYS A 262 -19.91 -4.18 -9.58
C LYS A 262 -19.84 -4.33 -8.06
N SER A 263 -20.99 -4.43 -7.39
CA SER A 263 -21.05 -4.66 -5.94
C SER A 263 -20.33 -5.97 -5.57
N ALA A 264 -20.58 -7.05 -6.32
CA ALA A 264 -19.91 -8.33 -6.11
C ALA A 264 -18.38 -8.24 -6.29
N ALA A 265 -17.90 -7.58 -7.36
CA ALA A 265 -16.47 -7.39 -7.60
C ALA A 265 -15.80 -6.59 -6.48
N LEU A 266 -16.39 -5.47 -6.06
CA LEU A 266 -15.84 -4.64 -4.99
C LEU A 266 -15.80 -5.38 -3.64
N ARG A 267 -16.85 -6.15 -3.31
CA ARG A 267 -16.93 -6.94 -2.06
C ARG A 267 -16.03 -8.16 -2.06
N ALA A 268 -15.65 -8.69 -3.23
CA ALA A 268 -14.68 -9.77 -3.35
C ALA A 268 -13.26 -9.32 -2.98
N VAL A 269 -12.96 -8.02 -3.01
CA VAL A 269 -11.66 -7.48 -2.59
C VAL A 269 -11.55 -7.52 -1.07
N ARG A 270 -10.79 -8.49 -0.57
CA ARG A 270 -10.35 -8.51 0.83
C ARG A 270 -9.10 -7.65 1.00
N TYR A 271 -9.03 -6.92 2.11
CA TYR A 271 -7.81 -6.22 2.50
C TYR A 271 -7.14 -6.96 3.65
N GLY A 272 -5.83 -7.17 3.53
CA GLY A 272 -5.01 -7.61 4.64
C GLY A 272 -4.84 -6.45 5.62
N ARG A 273 -4.87 -6.75 6.91
CA ARG A 273 -4.44 -5.81 7.95
C ARG A 273 -2.96 -5.57 7.79
N PHE A 274 -2.57 -4.32 7.90
CA PHE A 274 -1.17 -3.92 7.78
C PHE A 274 -0.82 -3.06 8.98
N MET A 275 0.25 -3.39 9.67
CA MET A 275 0.75 -2.61 10.80
C MET A 275 2.21 -2.25 10.57
N THR A 276 2.62 -1.06 10.98
CA THR A 276 4.03 -0.67 11.01
C THR A 276 4.46 -0.36 12.44
N THR A 277 5.71 -0.69 12.75
CA THR A 277 6.33 -0.43 14.06
C THR A 277 7.67 0.26 13.86
N ASN A 278 7.62 1.55 13.53
CA ASN A 278 8.82 2.31 13.17
C ASN A 278 9.68 2.60 14.41
N ILE A 279 10.96 2.27 14.37
CA ILE A 279 11.89 2.38 15.51
C ILE A 279 12.88 3.50 15.26
N VAL A 280 12.82 4.55 16.08
CA VAL A 280 13.72 5.70 16.02
C VAL A 280 14.92 5.44 16.91
N VAL A 281 16.12 5.61 16.35
CA VAL A 281 17.38 5.48 17.08
C VAL A 281 18.17 6.79 17.05
N SER A 282 18.86 7.08 18.14
CA SER A 282 19.75 8.23 18.27
C SER A 282 21.11 8.00 17.57
N PRO A 283 21.89 9.07 17.34
CA PRO A 283 23.32 8.96 17.05
C PRO A 283 24.05 8.09 18.09
N ARG A 284 25.20 7.54 17.71
CA ARG A 284 26.01 6.66 18.56
C ARG A 284 26.50 7.36 19.83
N ASP A 285 26.92 8.62 19.70
CA ASP A 285 27.51 9.42 20.79
C ASP A 285 26.46 10.21 21.59
N ALA A 286 25.17 10.03 21.28
CA ALA A 286 24.10 10.63 22.06
C ALA A 286 24.02 10.00 23.45
N ARG A 287 23.40 10.72 24.41
CA ARG A 287 23.12 10.16 25.74
C ARG A 287 22.27 8.89 25.57
N PRO A 288 22.63 7.77 26.25
CA PRO A 288 21.84 6.54 26.21
C PRO A 288 20.35 6.77 26.47
N SER A 289 19.53 6.17 25.60
CA SER A 289 18.08 6.09 25.76
C SER A 289 17.72 4.67 26.18
N HIS A 290 17.12 4.53 27.37
CA HIS A 290 16.64 3.25 27.86
C HIS A 290 15.14 3.14 27.59
N TYR A 291 14.79 2.60 26.43
CA TYR A 291 13.38 2.38 26.10
C TYR A 291 12.77 1.31 27.02
N PRO A 292 11.69 1.62 27.77
CA PRO A 292 11.13 0.68 28.72
C PRO A 292 10.49 -0.52 28.01
N LEU A 293 10.95 -1.73 28.35
CA LEU A 293 10.35 -2.98 27.87
C LEU A 293 9.38 -3.54 28.90
N THR A 294 8.23 -4.02 28.43
CA THR A 294 7.18 -4.61 29.27
C THR A 294 7.02 -6.11 28.96
N ALA A 295 5.79 -6.62 28.96
CA ALA A 295 5.45 -7.92 28.39
C ALA A 295 5.13 -7.81 26.89
N ALA A 296 5.34 -8.90 26.17
CA ALA A 296 4.90 -9.15 24.79
C ALA A 296 4.54 -10.64 24.69
N ARG A 297 3.75 -11.03 23.68
CA ARG A 297 3.43 -12.45 23.47
C ARG A 297 4.70 -13.24 23.19
N ALA A 298 4.79 -14.44 23.75
CA ALA A 298 5.81 -15.40 23.36
C ALA A 298 5.51 -15.93 21.95
N ASP A 299 6.57 -16.30 21.21
CA ASP A 299 6.48 -17.00 19.92
C ASP A 299 5.73 -16.26 18.79
N VAL A 300 5.55 -14.93 18.93
CA VAL A 300 5.06 -14.07 17.86
C VAL A 300 6.24 -13.30 17.25
N ALA A 301 6.42 -13.43 15.94
CA ALA A 301 7.36 -12.60 15.19
C ALA A 301 6.71 -11.24 14.88
N TYR A 302 6.99 -10.25 15.73
CA TYR A 302 6.44 -8.88 15.63
C TYR A 302 7.00 -8.07 14.47
N ASN A 303 8.08 -8.54 13.85
CA ASN A 303 8.72 -7.90 12.72
C ASN A 303 8.78 -8.91 11.57
N LEU A 304 8.68 -8.43 10.34
CA LEU A 304 9.21 -9.21 9.23
C LEU A 304 10.72 -9.06 9.32
N ASP A 305 11.39 -10.04 9.93
CA ASP A 305 12.80 -10.03 10.35
C ASP A 305 13.80 -9.54 9.29
N ALA A 306 13.43 -9.64 8.00
CA ALA A 306 14.24 -9.24 6.86
C ALA A 306 13.88 -7.85 6.28
N PHE A 307 12.78 -7.22 6.72
CA PHE A 307 12.29 -5.93 6.23
C PHE A 307 12.69 -4.79 7.17
N ILE A 308 13.97 -4.43 7.13
CA ILE A 308 14.50 -3.28 7.87
C ILE A 308 14.92 -2.21 6.87
N ILE A 309 13.97 -1.45 6.35
CA ILE A 309 14.28 -0.24 5.57
C ILE A 309 14.75 0.83 6.56
N LYS A 310 15.77 1.59 6.19
CA LYS A 310 16.31 2.68 7.01
C LYS A 310 16.03 4.00 6.32
N THR A 311 15.79 5.06 7.10
CA THR A 311 15.92 6.41 6.55
C THR A 311 17.32 6.60 5.94
N PRO A 312 17.45 7.26 4.78
CA PRO A 312 18.76 7.57 4.23
C PRO A 312 19.64 8.35 5.22
N GLY A 313 20.95 8.13 5.15
CA GLY A 313 21.95 8.79 5.99
C GLY A 313 22.69 7.83 6.92
N ASN A 314 23.62 8.37 7.69
CA ASN A 314 24.44 7.60 8.62
C ASN A 314 23.80 7.59 10.03
N PHE A 315 23.23 6.44 10.42
CA PHE A 315 22.59 6.28 11.72
C PHE A 315 23.52 6.57 12.91
N ASP A 316 24.83 6.31 12.78
CA ASP A 316 25.78 6.60 13.86
C ASP A 316 26.01 8.11 14.05
N GLU A 317 25.95 8.89 12.97
CA GLU A 317 26.15 10.33 13.00
C GLU A 317 24.88 11.11 13.34
N SER A 318 23.75 10.77 12.70
CA SER A 318 22.50 11.54 12.78
C SER A 318 21.35 10.81 13.48
N GLY A 319 21.52 9.55 13.84
CA GLY A 319 20.38 8.69 14.15
C GLY A 319 19.56 8.38 12.89
N GLY A 320 18.40 7.76 13.09
CA GLY A 320 17.51 7.42 11.99
C GLY A 320 16.31 6.61 12.42
N CYS A 321 15.57 6.09 11.44
CA CYS A 321 14.40 5.26 11.67
C CYS A 321 14.51 3.93 10.93
N PHE A 322 14.35 2.83 11.66
CA PHE A 322 14.04 1.54 11.09
C PHE A 322 12.54 1.46 10.79
N HIS A 323 12.20 1.32 9.51
CA HIS A 323 10.85 1.13 9.06
C HIS A 323 10.52 -0.35 9.03
N ASN A 324 9.73 -0.80 10.00
CA ASN A 324 9.31 -2.19 10.11
C ASN A 324 7.85 -2.36 9.71
N ILE A 325 7.58 -3.49 9.08
CA ILE A 325 6.25 -3.91 8.63
C ILE A 325 5.85 -5.19 9.37
N VAL A 326 4.57 -5.28 9.70
CA VAL A 326 3.89 -6.45 10.22
C VAL A 326 2.80 -6.85 9.22
N GLY A 327 3.01 -7.98 8.54
CA GLY A 327 2.05 -8.55 7.59
C GLY A 327 0.77 -9.02 8.28
N ASP A 328 -0.29 -9.25 7.49
CA ASP A 328 -1.62 -9.59 7.98
C ASP A 328 -1.67 -10.83 8.91
N PRO A 329 -0.93 -11.93 8.65
CA PRO A 329 -0.95 -13.09 9.54
C PRO A 329 -0.58 -12.74 10.98
N THR A 330 0.50 -11.98 11.17
CA THR A 330 0.90 -11.48 12.50
C THR A 330 -0.05 -10.38 12.98
N ALA A 331 -0.38 -9.41 12.11
CA ALA A 331 -1.18 -8.25 12.48
C ALA A 331 -2.57 -8.65 13.01
N ARG A 332 -3.19 -9.72 12.49
CA ARG A 332 -4.46 -10.26 13.01
C ARG A 332 -4.35 -10.77 14.44
N VAL A 333 -3.21 -11.34 14.83
CA VAL A 333 -2.97 -11.91 16.16
C VAL A 333 -2.77 -10.83 17.22
N ILE A 334 -2.06 -9.75 16.86
CA ILE A 334 -1.66 -8.70 17.80
C ILE A 334 -2.46 -7.39 17.63
N TRP A 335 -3.50 -7.38 16.79
CA TRP A 335 -4.20 -6.15 16.40
C TRP A 335 -4.69 -5.32 17.58
N ASP A 336 -5.33 -6.01 18.52
CA ASP A 336 -5.97 -5.44 19.71
C ASP A 336 -5.05 -5.45 20.94
N ASP A 337 -3.80 -5.90 20.78
CA ASP A 337 -2.82 -5.81 21.86
C ASP A 337 -2.48 -4.33 22.14
N PRO A 338 -2.21 -3.96 23.42
CA PRO A 338 -1.77 -2.61 23.75
C PRO A 338 -0.49 -2.21 23.04
N ASP A 339 -0.38 -0.95 22.61
CA ASP A 339 0.80 -0.46 21.87
C ASP A 339 2.14 -0.76 22.57
N HIS A 340 2.21 -0.66 23.89
CA HIS A 340 3.45 -0.93 24.64
C HIS A 340 3.91 -2.39 24.55
N THR A 341 2.98 -3.36 24.41
CA THR A 341 3.33 -4.77 24.25
C THR A 341 3.82 -5.07 22.83
N ILE A 342 3.17 -4.48 21.82
CA ILE A 342 3.59 -4.54 20.41
C ILE A 342 5.00 -3.96 20.26
N LYS A 343 5.23 -2.75 20.81
CA LYS A 343 6.54 -2.09 20.81
C LYS A 343 7.60 -2.96 21.49
N THR A 344 7.28 -3.59 22.62
CA THR A 344 8.19 -4.52 23.31
C THR A 344 8.55 -5.73 22.43
N GLY A 345 7.56 -6.34 21.77
CA GLY A 345 7.77 -7.46 20.85
C GLY A 345 8.68 -7.09 19.69
N THR A 346 8.40 -5.95 19.04
CA THR A 346 9.23 -5.39 17.96
C THR A 346 10.67 -5.13 18.41
N LEU A 347 10.88 -4.54 19.60
CA LEU A 347 12.21 -4.24 20.09
C LEU A 347 13.00 -5.47 20.51
N ARG A 348 12.35 -6.50 21.06
CA ARG A 348 13.01 -7.77 21.36
C ARG A 348 13.61 -8.39 20.11
N GLU A 349 12.88 -8.34 19.01
CA GLU A 349 13.34 -8.85 17.72
C GLU A 349 14.45 -7.96 17.13
N LEU A 350 14.32 -6.64 17.18
CA LEU A 350 15.42 -5.73 16.79
C LEU A 350 16.69 -6.05 17.58
N PHE A 351 16.61 -6.19 18.91
CA PHE A 351 17.78 -6.40 19.76
C PHE A 351 18.39 -7.80 19.67
N ARG A 352 17.66 -8.75 19.08
CA ARG A 352 18.19 -10.08 18.72
C ARG A 352 19.13 -9.98 17.51
N GLN A 353 18.78 -9.12 16.56
CA GLN A 353 19.54 -8.94 15.31
C GLN A 353 20.59 -7.85 15.40
N HIS A 354 20.28 -6.76 16.10
CA HIS A 354 21.08 -5.55 16.22
C HIS A 354 21.20 -5.10 17.70
N PRO A 355 21.91 -5.87 18.53
CA PRO A 355 22.06 -5.59 19.96
C PRO A 355 22.72 -4.23 20.26
N GLU A 356 23.47 -3.65 19.31
CA GLU A 356 24.13 -2.35 19.41
C GLU A 356 23.17 -1.15 19.56
N TYR A 357 21.87 -1.31 19.24
CA TYR A 357 20.87 -0.24 19.38
C TYR A 357 20.10 -0.27 20.71
N ARG A 358 20.39 -1.21 21.62
CA ARG A 358 19.66 -1.36 22.90
C ARG A 358 19.52 -0.06 23.69
N ASP A 359 20.59 0.71 23.73
CA ASP A 359 20.67 1.98 24.46
C ASP A 359 20.50 3.21 23.56
N ARG A 360 20.01 3.01 22.33
CA ARG A 360 19.85 4.08 21.33
C ARG A 360 18.41 4.26 20.87
N VAL A 361 17.49 3.36 21.25
CA VAL A 361 16.07 3.48 20.87
C VAL A 361 15.44 4.64 21.63
N VAL A 362 15.06 5.68 20.89
CA VAL A 362 14.41 6.87 21.43
C VAL A 362 12.90 6.69 21.43
N ARG A 363 12.35 6.08 20.38
CA ARG A 363 10.91 6.01 20.15
C ARG A 363 10.54 4.80 19.30
N VAL A 364 9.32 4.31 19.50
CA VAL A 364 8.69 3.33 18.62
C VAL A 364 7.27 3.80 18.31
N GLU A 365 6.94 3.90 17.03
CA GLU A 365 5.62 4.33 16.54
C GLU A 365 4.87 3.16 15.93
N VAL A 366 3.65 2.91 16.42
CA VAL A 366 2.76 1.87 15.90
C VAL A 366 1.69 2.53 15.05
N GLN A 367 1.54 2.12 13.79
CA GLN A 367 0.42 2.51 12.95
C GLN A 367 -0.34 1.27 12.50
N ARG A 368 -1.67 1.30 12.61
CA ARG A 368 -2.59 0.25 12.17
C ARG A 368 -3.35 0.72 10.91
N TRP A 369 -3.36 -0.11 9.88
CA TRP A 369 -4.13 0.10 8.64
C TRP A 369 -5.14 -1.04 8.47
N PRO A 370 -6.43 -0.81 8.81
CA PRO A 370 -7.46 -1.84 8.66
C PRO A 370 -7.60 -2.31 7.21
N HIS A 371 -7.52 -1.37 6.27
CA HIS A 371 -7.45 -1.61 4.84
C HIS A 371 -6.00 -1.45 4.37
N GLY A 372 -5.13 -2.41 4.72
CA GLY A 372 -3.70 -2.37 4.46
C GLY A 372 -3.34 -2.51 2.98
N MET A 373 -3.48 -3.70 2.42
CA MET A 373 -3.28 -3.98 0.99
C MET A 373 -4.41 -4.89 0.47
N PRO A 374 -4.91 -4.70 -0.76
CA PRO A 374 -5.93 -5.58 -1.33
C PRO A 374 -5.29 -6.92 -1.70
N LEU A 375 -5.68 -7.98 -0.98
CA LEU A 375 -5.14 -9.32 -1.14
C LEU A 375 -5.51 -9.91 -2.50
N TYR A 376 -4.57 -10.53 -3.21
CA TYR A 376 -4.86 -11.38 -4.36
C TYR A 376 -5.34 -12.75 -3.88
N SER A 377 -6.41 -12.75 -3.07
CA SER A 377 -6.93 -13.95 -2.44
C SER A 377 -7.52 -14.93 -3.46
N VAL A 378 -7.52 -16.22 -3.11
CA VAL A 378 -8.21 -17.28 -3.86
C VAL A 378 -9.61 -16.84 -4.34
N GLY A 379 -9.83 -16.95 -5.65
CA GLY A 379 -11.07 -16.66 -6.36
C GLY A 379 -11.34 -15.19 -6.67
N ARG A 380 -10.48 -14.25 -6.24
CA ARG A 380 -10.70 -12.81 -6.44
C ARG A 380 -10.52 -12.40 -7.90
N MET A 381 -9.53 -12.98 -8.58
CA MET A 381 -8.99 -12.47 -9.84
C MET A 381 -9.98 -12.61 -11.00
N LYS A 382 -10.96 -13.52 -10.87
CA LYS A 382 -12.15 -13.65 -11.72
C LYS A 382 -12.93 -12.35 -11.96
N THR A 383 -12.89 -11.41 -11.03
CA THR A 383 -13.63 -10.13 -11.12
C THR A 383 -12.72 -8.92 -11.28
N PHE A 384 -11.41 -9.12 -11.48
CA PHE A 384 -10.44 -8.03 -11.45
C PHE A 384 -10.74 -6.94 -12.49
N ASP A 385 -11.00 -7.33 -13.75
CA ASP A 385 -11.29 -6.39 -14.84
C ASP A 385 -12.54 -5.55 -14.57
N GLN A 386 -13.49 -6.10 -13.82
CA GLN A 386 -14.70 -5.41 -13.44
C GLN A 386 -14.44 -4.28 -12.43
N LEU A 387 -13.33 -4.28 -11.69
CA LEU A 387 -13.09 -3.30 -10.62
C LEU A 387 -12.93 -1.87 -11.16
N ALA A 388 -12.28 -1.73 -12.31
CA ALA A 388 -11.98 -0.44 -12.95
C ALA A 388 -13.14 0.13 -13.78
N GLU A 389 -14.13 -0.69 -14.14
CA GLU A 389 -15.22 -0.29 -15.03
C GLU A 389 -16.08 0.83 -14.41
N PRO A 390 -16.36 1.93 -15.13
CA PRO A 390 -17.24 2.97 -14.63
C PRO A 390 -18.69 2.51 -14.53
N VAL A 391 -19.47 3.14 -13.65
CA VAL A 391 -20.92 2.92 -13.52
C VAL A 391 -21.61 4.28 -13.57
N GLY A 392 -22.30 4.55 -14.68
CA GLY A 392 -22.83 5.89 -14.94
C GLY A 392 -21.71 6.93 -14.97
N GLY A 393 -21.86 8.02 -14.22
CA GLY A 393 -20.84 9.05 -14.00
C GLY A 393 -19.90 8.78 -12.80
N ILE A 394 -19.80 7.54 -12.32
CA ILE A 394 -18.86 7.13 -11.26
C ILE A 394 -17.69 6.37 -11.86
N HIS A 395 -16.48 6.86 -11.63
CA HIS A 395 -15.22 6.28 -12.11
C HIS A 395 -14.41 5.71 -10.94
N PHE A 396 -13.90 4.49 -11.07
CA PHE A 396 -13.26 3.77 -9.96
C PHE A 396 -11.73 3.71 -10.13
N CYS A 397 -11.01 4.03 -9.06
CA CYS A 397 -9.57 3.93 -8.98
C CYS A 397 -9.11 3.52 -7.58
N GLY A 398 -7.83 3.20 -7.44
CA GLY A 398 -7.26 2.65 -6.23
C GLY A 398 -6.38 1.46 -6.53
N ASP A 399 -5.55 1.11 -5.56
CA ASP A 399 -4.59 0.01 -5.60
C ASP A 399 -5.25 -1.38 -5.74
N TYR A 400 -6.57 -1.49 -5.57
CA TYR A 400 -7.33 -2.70 -5.85
C TYR A 400 -7.66 -2.92 -7.33
N SER A 401 -7.53 -1.88 -8.16
CA SER A 401 -7.88 -1.87 -9.59
C SER A 401 -6.66 -1.83 -10.52
N TRP A 402 -5.48 -2.10 -9.95
CA TRP A 402 -4.18 -2.26 -10.61
C TRP A 402 -3.27 -3.11 -9.69
N ALA A 403 -1.97 -3.07 -9.90
CA ALA A 403 -0.98 -3.54 -8.94
C ALA A 403 -1.06 -2.77 -7.61
N SER A 404 -0.93 -3.50 -6.49
CA SER A 404 -1.12 -2.99 -5.13
C SER A 404 0.08 -2.18 -4.61
N ASN A 405 0.39 -1.03 -5.23
CA ASN A 405 1.53 -0.18 -4.88
C ASN A 405 1.25 1.30 -5.25
N MET A 406 2.21 2.21 -5.01
CA MET A 406 2.05 3.64 -5.36
C MET A 406 1.88 3.90 -6.87
N GLU A 407 2.58 3.14 -7.72
CA GLU A 407 2.47 3.25 -9.18
C GLU A 407 1.09 2.82 -9.67
N GLY A 408 0.58 1.68 -9.19
CA GLY A 408 -0.76 1.23 -9.55
C GLY A 408 -1.86 2.15 -9.02
N ALA A 409 -1.67 2.75 -7.84
CA ALA A 409 -2.56 3.80 -7.36
C ALA A 409 -2.53 5.02 -8.29
N ALA A 410 -1.34 5.50 -8.69
CA ALA A 410 -1.22 6.65 -9.58
C ALA A 410 -1.79 6.37 -10.98
N LEU A 411 -1.45 5.22 -11.60
CA LEU A 411 -1.95 4.79 -12.90
C LEU A 411 -3.48 4.59 -12.90
N SER A 412 -4.03 4.01 -11.84
CA SER A 412 -5.49 3.88 -11.72
C SER A 412 -6.19 5.23 -11.57
N GLY A 413 -5.59 6.18 -10.84
CA GLY A 413 -6.06 7.56 -10.74
C GLY A 413 -6.04 8.30 -12.09
N GLU A 414 -4.93 8.16 -12.84
CA GLU A 414 -4.81 8.69 -14.20
C GLU A 414 -5.87 8.11 -15.14
N ARG A 415 -6.07 6.79 -15.11
CA ARG A 415 -7.13 6.13 -15.88
C ARG A 415 -8.52 6.69 -15.55
N ALA A 416 -8.87 6.81 -14.27
CA ALA A 416 -10.17 7.33 -13.86
C ALA A 416 -10.34 8.80 -14.27
N ALA A 417 -9.28 9.61 -14.24
CA ALA A 417 -9.34 10.98 -14.74
C ALA A 417 -9.62 11.04 -16.25
N LEU A 418 -8.94 10.21 -17.04
CA LEU A 418 -9.18 10.13 -18.49
C LEU A 418 -10.59 9.64 -18.82
N GLN A 419 -11.12 8.67 -18.07
CA GLN A 419 -12.50 8.22 -18.20
C GLN A 419 -13.49 9.36 -17.87
N ALA A 420 -13.26 10.10 -16.78
CA ALA A 420 -14.10 11.23 -16.39
C ALA A 420 -14.10 12.33 -17.44
N GLN A 421 -12.97 12.65 -18.07
CA GLN A 421 -12.88 13.65 -19.15
C GLN A 421 -13.65 13.25 -20.40
N ARG A 422 -13.69 11.96 -20.73
CA ARG A 422 -14.35 11.43 -21.95
C ARG A 422 -15.84 11.18 -21.77
N ALA A 423 -16.34 11.16 -20.53
CA ALA A 423 -17.76 10.98 -20.26
C ALA A 423 -18.56 12.15 -20.87
N PRO A 424 -19.60 11.89 -21.67
CA PRO A 424 -20.43 12.95 -22.26
C PRO A 424 -21.05 13.82 -21.16
N ALA A 425 -21.11 15.12 -21.44
CA ALA A 425 -21.47 16.19 -20.51
C ALA A 425 -22.88 16.09 -19.94
#